data_AF-A0A5Y9ZJR9-F1
#
_entry.id   AF-A0A5Y9ZJR9-F1
#
_cell.length_a   1.000
_cell.length_b   1.000
_cell.length_c   1.000
_cell.angle_alpha   90.00
_cell.angle_beta   90.00
_cell.angle_gamma   90.00
#
_symmetry.space_group_name_H-M   'P 1'
#
loop_
_entity.id
_entity.type
_entity.pdbx_description
1 polymer ?
#
loop_
_entity_poly.entity_id
_entity_poly.type
_entity_poly.pdbx_seq_one_letter_code
_entity_poly.pdbx_strand_id
1 'polypeptide(L)'
;MAFGSLSSLGFGSGVLTQDTLDKLKEAEQKARIDPYTKKIEENTTKQKDLTELKTKLSTFQAAVSSLGDSTAFAKRKVIASITDNPPASLSVTSGVALQSMNINVTQLAQKDVYQSKGLVNDTGIINASLKEPTNLTFFSNGKEYSVTIDKNTTYSDLVDKINTATGGEIVAKMVNTGEKDAPYRLTLTSKETGEDSAISFYPGAKDSNGKYEVDENAKSVFESLGWKLDEDALKDFDPSKSKKGVGIIDSEDDPLHIQKAQDAKFTMDGIKMTRSSNTITDLGVGITLTLNKTGEINFDVQQDSESVTKAMQDMVDAYNDLVLNLNAATDYNSETGTKGSLQGVTEVNSIRSSIISVLFKTQSVDGTVEDDNGNKVNTKVMLSLQDYGLSMTDSGTLNFDSSTFESKMKENPDLTESFFSGITQYKDINYTGDLIKENSLSKYVGEGDDKGISFSSGKFQIVTNFETYDLSKNADGTDFKLTGKTEQEMLQNLANHINSKGIEGLTVKVESYDKDGEKGYKLNFKTDGSSDFAIKGDSEFLKQFGLSQTSIAAEAVEGVGVFAQLKTTLQGITGTNGSLTKYDESLTNDTKSLTQTKESTQTLIDTRYETMANQWLQYESILNKLNQQLTTVTNMINAANNSNN
;
A
#
# COMPACT_ATOMS: atom_id res chain seq x y z
N MET A 1 -61.47 55.50 35.53
CA MET A 1 -62.26 54.24 35.56
C MET A 1 -63.71 54.51 35.97
N ALA A 2 -64.48 55.32 35.23
CA ALA A 2 -65.82 55.71 35.70
C ALA A 2 -66.94 54.72 35.34
N PHE A 3 -66.74 53.77 34.41
CA PHE A 3 -67.76 52.78 34.01
C PHE A 3 -67.18 51.44 33.53
N GLY A 4 -66.22 50.87 34.26
CA GLY A 4 -65.70 49.54 33.98
C GLY A 4 -65.86 48.63 35.19
N SER A 5 -66.98 47.92 35.30
CA SER A 5 -67.17 46.84 36.28
C SER A 5 -67.50 45.55 35.54
N LEU A 6 -66.77 44.47 35.82
CA LEU A 6 -67.15 43.11 35.42
C LEU A 6 -68.41 42.71 36.19
N SER A 7 -69.48 42.34 35.49
CA SER A 7 -70.80 42.08 36.07
C SER A 7 -70.92 40.71 36.75
N SER A 8 -70.11 39.71 36.39
CA SER A 8 -69.93 38.47 37.14
C SER A 8 -68.70 37.69 36.66
N LEU A 9 -68.14 36.84 37.52
CA LEU A 9 -67.20 35.77 37.18
C LEU A 9 -67.99 34.46 37.11
N GLY A 10 -68.27 33.98 35.90
CA GLY A 10 -68.97 32.71 35.67
C GLY A 10 -68.05 31.64 35.07
N PHE A 11 -68.23 30.38 35.48
CA PHE A 11 -67.61 29.21 34.87
C PHE A 11 -68.68 28.40 34.12
N GLY A 12 -68.35 27.84 32.95
CA GLY A 12 -69.26 26.96 32.21
C GLY A 12 -70.40 27.67 31.44
N SER A 13 -70.22 28.93 31.04
CA SER A 13 -71.20 29.64 30.20
C SER A 13 -71.17 29.10 28.77
N GLY A 14 -72.04 28.12 28.45
CA GLY A 14 -72.18 27.52 27.12
C GLY A 14 -72.82 26.13 27.18
N VAL A 15 -72.99 25.49 26.02
CA VAL A 15 -73.42 24.08 25.92
C VAL A 15 -72.25 23.26 25.39
N LEU A 16 -72.05 22.06 25.94
CA LEU A 16 -71.05 21.12 25.42
C LEU A 16 -71.42 20.71 23.99
N THR A 17 -70.45 20.74 23.08
CA THR A 17 -70.59 20.27 21.69
C THR A 17 -69.37 19.43 21.30
N GLN A 18 -69.45 18.66 20.21
CA GLN A 18 -68.29 17.94 19.69
C GLN A 18 -67.12 18.88 19.37
N ASP A 19 -67.40 20.06 18.79
CA ASP A 19 -66.39 21.11 18.53
C ASP A 19 -65.69 21.58 19.82
N THR A 20 -66.41 21.70 20.94
CA THR A 20 -65.76 22.03 22.22
C THR A 20 -64.89 20.91 22.75
N LEU A 21 -65.26 19.63 22.55
CA LEU A 21 -64.42 18.48 22.93
C LEU A 21 -63.15 18.43 22.08
N ASP A 22 -63.26 18.68 20.78
CA ASP A 22 -62.12 18.70 19.85
C ASP A 22 -61.15 19.84 20.22
N LYS A 23 -61.65 21.04 20.52
CA LYS A 23 -60.82 22.17 21.01
C LYS A 23 -60.12 21.87 22.33
N LEU A 24 -60.79 21.18 23.25
CA LEU A 24 -60.17 20.74 24.50
C LEU A 24 -59.08 19.70 24.24
N LYS A 25 -59.30 18.78 23.30
CA LYS A 25 -58.30 17.79 22.88
C LYS A 25 -57.08 18.46 22.28
N GLU A 26 -57.26 19.39 21.35
CA GLU A 26 -56.17 20.15 20.74
C GLU A 26 -55.38 20.94 21.78
N ALA A 27 -56.06 21.60 22.73
CA ALA A 27 -55.40 22.33 23.81
C ALA A 27 -54.59 21.41 24.73
N GLU A 28 -55.13 20.24 25.08
CA GLU A 28 -54.42 19.23 25.88
C GLU A 28 -53.22 18.66 25.13
N GLN A 29 -53.38 18.31 23.84
CA GLN A 29 -52.28 17.87 22.98
C GLN A 29 -51.19 18.93 22.92
N LYS A 30 -51.54 20.18 22.65
CA LYS A 30 -50.57 21.28 22.59
C LYS A 30 -49.79 21.44 23.90
N ALA A 31 -50.46 21.36 25.04
CA ALA A 31 -49.82 21.51 26.35
C ALA A 31 -48.91 20.32 26.72
N ARG A 32 -49.27 19.10 26.31
CA ARG A 32 -48.61 17.87 26.77
C ARG A 32 -47.66 17.25 25.74
N ILE A 33 -47.90 17.44 24.44
CA ILE A 33 -47.17 16.83 23.33
C ILE A 33 -46.13 17.78 22.73
N ASP A 34 -46.44 19.07 22.58
CA ASP A 34 -45.50 20.03 21.98
C ASP A 34 -44.12 20.07 22.65
N PRO A 35 -43.99 19.98 24.00
CA PRO A 35 -42.67 19.96 24.63
C PRO A 35 -41.81 18.77 24.17
N TYR A 36 -42.42 17.60 23.96
CA TYR A 36 -41.71 16.43 23.45
C TYR A 36 -41.36 16.61 21.97
N THR A 37 -42.29 17.12 21.16
CA THR A 37 -42.04 17.43 19.74
C THR A 37 -40.86 18.39 19.59
N LYS A 38 -40.83 19.49 20.36
CA LYS A 38 -39.73 20.47 20.33
C LYS A 38 -38.38 19.86 20.73
N LYS A 39 -38.36 19.01 21.76
CA LYS A 39 -37.11 18.32 22.17
C LYS A 39 -36.63 17.31 21.12
N ILE A 40 -37.56 16.59 20.47
CA ILE A 40 -37.25 15.67 19.37
C ILE A 40 -36.66 16.46 18.19
N GLU A 41 -37.29 17.58 17.81
CA GLU A 41 -36.79 18.47 16.76
C GLU A 41 -35.40 19.01 17.11
N GLU A 42 -35.19 19.51 18.33
CA GLU A 42 -33.89 19.99 18.80
C GLU A 42 -32.81 18.90 18.72
N ASN A 43 -33.09 17.69 19.23
CA ASN A 43 -32.15 16.57 19.15
C ASN A 43 -31.86 16.17 17.70
N THR A 44 -32.87 16.16 16.84
CA THR A 44 -32.71 15.83 15.41
C THR A 44 -31.83 16.86 14.69
N THR A 45 -32.01 18.16 14.99
CA THR A 45 -31.12 19.22 14.49
C THR A 45 -29.70 19.03 14.98
N LYS A 46 -29.50 18.76 16.28
CA LYS A 46 -28.17 18.47 16.84
C LYS A 46 -27.51 17.27 16.18
N GLN A 47 -28.23 16.19 15.92
CA GLN A 47 -27.72 15.00 15.24
C GLN A 47 -27.28 15.31 13.80
N LYS A 48 -28.05 16.12 13.07
CA LYS A 48 -27.69 16.54 11.71
C LYS A 48 -26.37 17.31 11.72
N ASP A 49 -26.24 18.31 12.58
CA ASP A 49 -25.05 19.15 12.63
C ASP A 49 -23.84 18.37 13.19
N LEU A 50 -24.09 17.43 14.11
CA LEU A 50 -23.08 16.48 14.59
C LEU A 50 -22.57 15.56 13.48
N THR A 51 -23.46 15.11 12.59
CA THR A 51 -23.09 14.27 11.44
C THR A 51 -22.23 15.05 10.46
N GLU A 52 -22.56 16.31 10.21
CA GLU A 52 -21.74 17.21 9.40
C GLU A 52 -20.35 17.41 10.02
N LEU A 53 -20.28 17.72 11.33
CA LEU A 53 -19.02 17.83 12.05
C LEU A 53 -18.20 16.54 12.03
N LYS A 54 -18.82 15.38 12.25
CA LYS A 54 -18.15 14.06 12.13
C LYS A 54 -17.54 13.87 10.74
N THR A 55 -18.25 14.29 9.70
CA THR A 55 -17.76 14.20 8.31
C THR A 55 -16.54 15.10 8.12
N LYS A 56 -16.60 16.36 8.54
CA LYS A 56 -15.46 17.30 8.47
C LYS A 56 -14.26 16.83 9.27
N LEU A 57 -14.51 16.32 10.48
CA LEU A 57 -13.46 15.79 11.36
C LEU A 57 -12.81 14.53 10.76
N SER A 58 -13.59 13.69 10.07
CA SER A 58 -13.07 12.52 9.34
C SER A 58 -12.22 12.93 8.13
N THR A 59 -12.62 13.95 7.38
CA THR A 59 -11.82 14.52 6.28
C THR A 59 -10.50 15.07 6.80
N PHE A 60 -10.53 15.85 7.88
CA PHE A 60 -9.31 16.34 8.53
C PHE A 60 -8.44 15.20 9.06
N GLN A 61 -9.03 14.20 9.71
CA GLN A 61 -8.32 13.02 10.19
C GLN A 61 -7.64 12.24 9.05
N ALA A 62 -8.27 12.15 7.88
CA ALA A 62 -7.67 11.51 6.71
C ALA A 62 -6.43 12.29 6.22
N ALA A 63 -6.53 13.62 6.11
CA ALA A 63 -5.42 14.49 5.71
C ALA A 63 -4.25 14.43 6.72
N VAL A 64 -4.55 14.42 8.02
CA VAL A 64 -3.53 14.23 9.07
C VAL A 64 -2.92 12.83 8.99
N SER A 65 -3.72 11.80 8.73
CA SER A 65 -3.23 10.42 8.66
C SER A 65 -2.28 10.19 7.49
N SER A 66 -2.49 10.85 6.35
CA SER A 66 -1.56 10.76 5.22
C SER A 66 -0.23 11.46 5.48
N LEU A 67 -0.21 12.47 6.35
CA LEU A 67 1.01 13.14 6.79
C LEU A 67 1.67 12.48 8.01
N GLY A 68 0.91 11.73 8.81
CA GLY A 68 1.45 10.97 9.95
C GLY A 68 2.18 9.68 9.55
N ASP A 69 2.22 9.33 8.26
CA ASP A 69 2.98 8.20 7.75
C ASP A 69 4.39 8.66 7.35
N SER A 70 5.41 8.02 7.92
CA SER A 70 6.82 8.27 7.57
C SER A 70 7.11 8.24 6.08
N THR A 71 6.45 7.35 5.35
CA THR A 71 6.66 7.20 3.91
C THR A 71 6.23 8.43 3.13
N ALA A 72 5.40 9.31 3.70
CA ALA A 72 5.00 10.58 3.10
C ALA A 72 6.19 11.52 2.91
N PHE A 73 7.10 11.58 3.89
CA PHE A 73 8.30 12.40 3.85
C PHE A 73 9.47 11.68 3.20
N ALA A 74 9.47 10.35 3.15
CA ALA A 74 10.48 9.59 2.43
C ALA A 74 10.23 9.48 0.91
N LYS A 75 9.20 10.14 0.36
CA LYS A 75 8.88 10.07 -1.09
C LYS A 75 10.01 10.65 -1.95
N ARG A 76 10.24 10.00 -3.08
CA ARG A 76 11.23 10.40 -4.07
C ARG A 76 10.58 10.74 -5.40
N LYS A 77 11.13 11.76 -6.07
CA LYS A 77 10.75 12.18 -7.42
C LYS A 77 11.93 11.96 -8.34
N VAL A 78 11.68 11.38 -9.50
CA VAL A 78 12.70 11.22 -10.55
C VAL A 78 12.55 12.33 -11.57
N ILE A 79 13.62 13.08 -11.79
CA ILE A 79 13.75 14.01 -12.91
C ILE A 79 14.58 13.33 -13.99
N ALA A 80 14.03 13.25 -15.20
CA ALA A 80 14.71 12.71 -16.36
C ALA A 80 15.18 13.84 -17.27
N SER A 81 16.38 13.73 -17.84
CA SER A 81 16.91 14.70 -18.80
C SER A 81 16.13 14.72 -20.12
N ILE A 82 15.37 13.66 -20.41
CA ILE A 82 14.52 13.52 -21.59
C ILE A 82 13.15 13.03 -21.11
N THR A 83 12.09 13.75 -21.44
CA THR A 83 10.70 13.40 -21.08
C THR A 83 9.86 12.97 -22.28
N ASP A 84 10.15 13.50 -23.47
CA ASP A 84 9.50 13.07 -24.71
C ASP A 84 10.17 11.81 -25.27
N ASN A 85 9.43 10.70 -25.27
CA ASN A 85 9.87 9.38 -25.71
C ASN A 85 11.27 9.00 -25.16
N PRO A 86 11.42 8.79 -23.85
CA PRO A 86 12.74 8.63 -23.23
C PRO A 86 13.35 7.25 -23.53
N PRO A 87 14.69 7.14 -23.74
CA PRO A 87 15.38 5.87 -23.95
C PRO A 87 15.15 4.82 -22.87
N ALA A 88 15.01 5.27 -21.62
CA ALA A 88 14.59 4.46 -20.49
C ALA A 88 13.67 5.27 -19.58
N SER A 89 12.95 4.61 -18.69
CA SER A 89 12.24 5.24 -17.58
C SER A 89 12.72 4.62 -16.26
N LEU A 90 12.71 5.42 -15.21
CA LEU A 90 13.15 5.01 -13.88
C LEU A 90 12.03 5.29 -12.89
N SER A 91 11.71 4.29 -12.07
CA SER A 91 10.90 4.46 -10.87
C SER A 91 11.71 4.08 -9.65
N VAL A 92 11.47 4.80 -8.55
CA VAL A 92 12.11 4.58 -7.26
C VAL A 92 11.04 4.52 -6.18
N THR A 93 11.24 3.69 -5.17
CA THR A 93 10.39 3.67 -3.98
C THR A 93 10.77 4.78 -3.01
N SER A 94 9.90 5.07 -2.05
CA SER A 94 10.25 5.93 -0.92
C SER A 94 11.49 5.39 -0.18
N GLY A 95 12.30 6.29 0.38
CA GLY A 95 13.48 5.95 1.19
C GLY A 95 14.77 5.73 0.39
N VAL A 96 14.72 5.53 -0.93
CA VAL A 96 15.93 5.41 -1.78
C VAL A 96 16.81 6.65 -1.61
N ALA A 97 18.13 6.51 -1.49
CA ALA A 97 19.02 7.65 -1.33
C ALA A 97 18.92 8.64 -2.52
N LEU A 98 19.22 9.91 -2.26
CA LEU A 98 19.30 10.92 -3.32
C LEU A 98 20.54 10.66 -4.17
N GLN A 99 20.37 10.57 -5.48
CA GLN A 99 21.46 10.23 -6.40
C GLN A 99 21.12 10.61 -7.83
N SER A 100 22.13 10.86 -8.65
CA SER A 100 21.99 10.98 -10.10
C SER A 100 22.61 9.77 -10.79
N MET A 101 22.06 9.36 -11.93
CA MET A 101 22.49 8.18 -12.68
C MET A 101 22.51 8.47 -14.17
N ASN A 102 23.67 8.29 -14.81
CA ASN A 102 23.77 8.33 -16.27
C ASN A 102 23.59 6.92 -16.85
N ILE A 103 22.53 6.75 -17.65
CA ILE A 103 22.21 5.51 -18.35
C ILE A 103 22.41 5.69 -19.85
N ASN A 104 23.19 4.79 -20.48
CA ASN A 104 23.29 4.71 -21.93
C ASN A 104 22.88 3.32 -22.42
N VAL A 105 21.74 3.24 -23.10
CA VAL A 105 21.18 2.00 -23.63
C VAL A 105 21.73 1.75 -25.03
N THR A 106 22.42 0.62 -25.19
CA THR A 106 23.08 0.24 -26.45
C THR A 106 22.35 -0.88 -27.18
N GLN A 107 21.61 -1.73 -26.47
CA GLN A 107 20.84 -2.85 -27.02
C GLN A 107 19.66 -3.16 -26.09
N LEU A 108 18.49 -3.48 -26.65
CA LEU A 108 17.35 -3.98 -25.89
C LEU A 108 17.37 -5.51 -25.82
N ALA A 109 16.78 -6.04 -24.75
CA ALA A 109 16.49 -7.46 -24.67
C ALA A 109 15.40 -7.82 -25.70
N GLN A 110 15.61 -8.91 -26.41
CA GLN A 110 14.70 -9.41 -27.44
C GLN A 110 14.32 -10.87 -27.17
N LYS A 111 13.12 -11.24 -27.63
CA LYS A 111 12.63 -12.62 -27.65
C LYS A 111 13.16 -13.35 -28.87
N ASP A 112 13.19 -14.68 -28.81
CA ASP A 112 13.45 -15.52 -29.96
C ASP A 112 12.17 -15.76 -30.75
N VAL A 113 12.24 -15.64 -32.07
CA VAL A 113 11.09 -15.87 -32.96
C VAL A 113 11.50 -16.73 -34.14
N TYR A 114 10.82 -17.87 -34.28
CA TYR A 114 10.96 -18.78 -35.41
C TYR A 114 9.65 -18.89 -36.18
N GLN A 115 9.72 -19.00 -37.49
CA GLN A 115 8.58 -19.24 -38.36
C GLN A 115 8.83 -20.48 -39.22
N SER A 116 7.80 -21.28 -39.45
CA SER A 116 7.85 -22.34 -40.45
C SER A 116 7.89 -21.75 -41.87
N LYS A 117 8.18 -22.61 -42.85
CA LYS A 117 7.83 -22.32 -44.25
C LYS A 117 6.33 -22.05 -44.40
N GLY A 118 5.95 -21.45 -45.54
CA GLY A 118 4.54 -21.27 -45.90
C GLY A 118 3.77 -22.60 -45.99
N LEU A 119 2.57 -22.61 -45.41
CA LEU A 119 1.65 -23.73 -45.34
C LEU A 119 0.34 -23.37 -46.07
N VAL A 120 -0.20 -24.33 -46.82
CA VAL A 120 -1.43 -24.13 -47.61
C VAL A 120 -2.67 -24.03 -46.71
N ASN A 121 -2.68 -24.73 -45.57
CA ASN A 121 -3.74 -24.72 -44.58
C ASN A 121 -3.19 -24.94 -43.17
N ASP A 122 -3.99 -24.63 -42.15
CA ASP A 122 -3.66 -24.72 -40.71
C ASP A 122 -4.10 -26.04 -40.05
N THR A 123 -4.92 -26.84 -40.74
CA THR A 123 -5.47 -28.12 -40.28
C THR A 123 -4.85 -29.33 -40.97
N GLY A 124 -3.90 -29.12 -41.88
CA GLY A 124 -3.21 -30.18 -42.59
C GLY A 124 -2.33 -31.03 -41.67
N ILE A 125 -2.14 -32.29 -42.07
CA ILE A 125 -1.21 -33.22 -41.42
C ILE A 125 0.24 -32.78 -41.71
N ILE A 126 1.09 -32.76 -40.68
CA ILE A 126 2.48 -32.26 -40.78
C ILE A 126 3.35 -33.19 -41.64
N ASN A 127 3.25 -34.49 -41.43
CA ASN A 127 3.98 -35.50 -42.19
C ASN A 127 3.19 -36.81 -42.28
N ALA A 128 2.44 -36.96 -43.38
CA ALA A 128 1.65 -38.17 -43.62
C ALA A 128 2.50 -39.44 -43.89
N SER A 129 3.81 -39.29 -44.12
CA SER A 129 4.74 -40.41 -44.36
C SER A 129 5.40 -40.93 -43.08
N LEU A 130 5.05 -40.37 -41.92
CA LEU A 130 5.60 -40.78 -40.62
C LEU A 130 5.21 -42.23 -40.31
N LYS A 131 6.22 -43.09 -40.09
CA LYS A 131 6.02 -44.53 -39.91
C LYS A 131 5.59 -44.88 -38.49
N GLU A 132 6.23 -44.26 -37.50
CA GLU A 132 6.00 -44.48 -36.07
C GLU A 132 5.95 -43.12 -35.34
N PRO A 133 5.29 -43.03 -34.16
CA PRO A 133 5.31 -41.83 -33.35
C PRO A 133 6.74 -41.43 -32.97
N THR A 134 6.98 -40.13 -32.90
CA THR A 134 8.30 -39.55 -32.60
C THR A 134 8.18 -38.37 -31.63
N ASN A 135 9.29 -37.92 -31.05
CA ASN A 135 9.33 -36.79 -30.14
C ASN A 135 10.12 -35.63 -30.74
N LEU A 136 9.54 -34.43 -30.69
CA LEU A 136 10.26 -33.17 -30.88
C LEU A 136 10.60 -32.62 -29.51
N THR A 137 11.89 -32.48 -29.23
CA THR A 137 12.36 -31.88 -27.98
C THR A 137 12.77 -30.45 -28.23
N PHE A 138 12.34 -29.54 -27.36
CA PHE A 138 12.68 -28.13 -27.36
C PHE A 138 13.40 -27.79 -26.06
N PHE A 139 14.33 -26.85 -26.12
CA PHE A 139 14.91 -26.24 -24.93
C PHE A 139 14.79 -24.74 -24.97
N SER A 140 14.41 -24.15 -23.85
CA SER A 140 14.38 -22.71 -23.65
C SER A 140 14.56 -22.40 -22.17
N ASN A 141 15.35 -21.38 -21.85
CA ASN A 141 15.62 -20.96 -20.48
C ASN A 141 16.14 -22.10 -19.58
N GLY A 142 17.00 -22.96 -20.13
CA GLY A 142 17.60 -24.12 -19.43
C GLY A 142 16.62 -25.27 -19.13
N LYS A 143 15.37 -25.21 -19.60
CA LYS A 143 14.35 -26.24 -19.41
C LYS A 143 14.16 -27.05 -20.70
N GLU A 144 13.81 -28.33 -20.54
CA GLU A 144 13.52 -29.28 -21.62
C GLU A 144 12.01 -29.50 -21.75
N TYR A 145 11.50 -29.52 -22.98
CA TYR A 145 10.11 -29.78 -23.31
C TYR A 145 10.01 -30.78 -24.46
N SER A 146 9.30 -31.89 -24.26
CA SER A 146 9.13 -32.91 -25.30
C SER A 146 7.68 -32.96 -25.78
N VAL A 147 7.50 -32.99 -27.10
CA VAL A 147 6.20 -33.07 -27.76
C VAL A 147 6.13 -34.30 -28.65
N THR A 148 5.17 -35.17 -28.40
CA THR A 148 4.97 -36.38 -29.21
C THR A 148 4.13 -36.10 -30.46
N ILE A 149 4.63 -36.52 -31.61
CA ILE A 149 4.02 -36.38 -32.94
C ILE A 149 3.74 -37.77 -33.51
N ASP A 150 2.57 -37.93 -34.10
CA ASP A 150 2.16 -39.13 -34.83
C ASP A 150 1.70 -38.76 -36.25
N LYS A 151 1.43 -39.78 -37.08
CA LYS A 151 1.05 -39.62 -38.48
C LYS A 151 -0.26 -38.84 -38.72
N ASN A 152 -1.09 -38.66 -37.70
CA ASN A 152 -2.36 -37.94 -37.78
C ASN A 152 -2.27 -36.52 -37.19
N THR A 153 -1.13 -36.16 -36.59
CA THR A 153 -0.95 -34.85 -35.95
C THR A 153 -1.00 -33.74 -37.00
N THR A 154 -1.93 -32.81 -36.82
CA THR A 154 -2.10 -31.63 -37.67
C THR A 154 -1.26 -30.45 -37.18
N TYR A 155 -1.13 -29.39 -37.99
CA TYR A 155 -0.46 -28.17 -37.54
C TYR A 155 -1.17 -27.50 -36.35
N SER A 156 -2.51 -27.53 -36.31
CA SER A 156 -3.28 -27.07 -35.15
C SER A 156 -2.98 -27.91 -33.90
N ASP A 157 -2.94 -29.25 -34.04
CA ASP A 157 -2.58 -30.13 -32.92
C ASP A 157 -1.17 -29.86 -32.41
N LEU A 158 -0.22 -29.55 -33.31
CA LEU A 158 1.16 -29.21 -32.91
C LEU A 158 1.20 -27.89 -32.13
N VAL A 159 0.45 -26.87 -32.52
CA VAL A 159 0.31 -25.63 -31.75
C VAL A 159 -0.16 -25.94 -30.34
N ASP A 160 -1.24 -26.71 -30.21
CA ASP A 160 -1.83 -27.05 -28.91
C ASP A 160 -0.88 -27.92 -28.07
N LYS A 161 -0.23 -28.90 -28.68
CA LYS A 161 0.75 -29.78 -28.03
C LYS A 161 1.97 -29.00 -27.53
N ILE A 162 2.52 -28.07 -28.30
CA ILE A 162 3.65 -27.23 -27.88
C ILE A 162 3.24 -26.33 -26.71
N ASN A 163 2.12 -25.60 -26.85
CA ASN A 163 1.65 -24.69 -25.80
C ASN A 163 1.34 -25.44 -24.49
N THR A 164 0.75 -26.64 -24.59
CA THR A 164 0.43 -27.49 -23.44
C THR A 164 1.68 -28.07 -22.78
N ALA A 165 2.59 -28.67 -23.57
CA ALA A 165 3.80 -29.30 -23.04
C ALA A 165 4.77 -28.30 -22.41
N THR A 166 4.79 -27.06 -22.89
CA THR A 166 5.68 -26.01 -22.41
C THR A 166 5.06 -25.14 -21.32
N GLY A 167 3.76 -25.29 -21.04
CA GLY A 167 3.05 -24.38 -20.14
C GLY A 167 3.08 -22.91 -20.62
N GLY A 168 3.23 -22.70 -21.92
CA GLY A 168 3.35 -21.38 -22.54
C GLY A 168 4.74 -20.73 -22.45
N GLU A 169 5.77 -21.46 -21.99
CA GLU A 169 7.17 -20.98 -22.01
C GLU A 169 7.70 -20.81 -23.44
N ILE A 170 7.20 -21.63 -24.37
CA ILE A 170 7.30 -21.41 -25.82
C ILE A 170 5.89 -21.20 -26.33
N VAL A 171 5.63 -20.04 -26.92
CA VAL A 171 4.32 -19.69 -27.48
C VAL A 171 4.27 -20.11 -28.94
N ALA A 172 3.46 -21.13 -29.23
CA ALA A 172 3.14 -21.55 -30.58
C ALA A 172 1.84 -20.91 -31.07
N LYS A 173 1.81 -20.43 -32.31
CA LYS A 173 0.59 -19.93 -32.94
C LYS A 173 0.63 -20.09 -34.46
N MET A 174 -0.54 -20.17 -35.09
CA MET A 174 -0.65 -20.06 -36.54
C MET A 174 -0.88 -18.61 -36.95
N VAL A 175 -0.13 -18.12 -37.94
CA VAL A 175 -0.25 -16.77 -38.49
C VAL A 175 -0.62 -16.87 -39.96
N ASN A 176 -1.68 -16.18 -40.38
CA ASN A 176 -2.00 -16.01 -41.79
C ASN A 176 -1.20 -14.80 -42.34
N THR A 177 -0.18 -15.06 -43.15
CA THR A 177 0.69 -14.07 -43.79
C THR A 177 0.06 -13.43 -45.03
N GLY A 178 -1.03 -13.98 -45.55
CA GLY A 178 -1.71 -13.49 -46.76
C GLY A 178 -1.00 -13.85 -48.07
N GLU A 179 -0.01 -14.74 -48.04
CA GLU A 179 0.61 -15.29 -49.25
C GLU A 179 -0.40 -16.10 -50.09
N LYS A 180 -0.34 -15.96 -51.42
CA LYS A 180 -1.40 -16.46 -52.33
C LYS A 180 -1.57 -17.98 -52.31
N ASP A 181 -0.45 -18.71 -52.26
CA ASP A 181 -0.45 -20.17 -52.43
C ASP A 181 -0.21 -20.92 -51.11
N ALA A 182 0.39 -20.26 -50.12
CA ALA A 182 0.73 -20.85 -48.82
C ALA A 182 0.59 -19.82 -47.66
N PRO A 183 -0.64 -19.37 -47.35
CA PRO A 183 -0.88 -18.22 -46.49
C PRO A 183 -0.58 -18.45 -45.01
N TYR A 184 -0.38 -19.67 -44.53
CA TYR A 184 -0.25 -19.95 -43.10
C TYR A 184 1.21 -20.22 -42.70
N ARG A 185 1.65 -19.73 -41.55
CA ARG A 185 2.96 -20.06 -40.95
C ARG A 185 2.81 -20.34 -39.47
N LEU A 186 3.38 -21.45 -39.01
CA LEU A 186 3.55 -21.73 -37.59
C LEU A 186 4.64 -20.78 -37.05
N THR A 187 4.32 -19.98 -36.05
CA THR A 187 5.27 -19.11 -35.35
C THR A 187 5.49 -19.65 -33.95
N LEU A 188 6.77 -19.82 -33.59
CA LEU A 188 7.21 -20.08 -32.21
C LEU A 188 7.88 -18.84 -31.67
N THR A 189 7.56 -18.47 -30.44
CA THR A 189 8.15 -17.31 -29.77
C THR A 189 8.50 -17.64 -28.33
N SER A 190 9.68 -17.26 -27.87
CA SER A 190 10.04 -17.42 -26.46
C SER A 190 9.15 -16.53 -25.61
N LYS A 191 8.68 -17.02 -24.46
CA LYS A 191 7.86 -16.21 -23.55
C LYS A 191 8.66 -15.03 -22.99
N GLU A 192 9.89 -15.30 -22.58
CA GLU A 192 10.81 -14.32 -21.99
C GLU A 192 11.81 -13.80 -23.04
N THR A 193 12.41 -12.65 -22.78
CA THR A 193 13.53 -12.09 -23.57
C THR A 193 14.87 -12.62 -23.06
N GLY A 194 15.96 -12.29 -23.74
CA GLY A 194 17.32 -12.61 -23.30
C GLY A 194 17.91 -13.83 -23.99
N GLU A 195 19.23 -13.87 -24.12
CA GLU A 195 19.97 -14.93 -24.83
C GLU A 195 19.67 -16.33 -24.25
N ASP A 196 19.45 -16.41 -22.92
CA ASP A 196 19.10 -17.67 -22.23
C ASP A 196 17.70 -18.19 -22.60
N SER A 197 16.80 -17.31 -23.05
CA SER A 197 15.44 -17.66 -23.49
C SER A 197 15.39 -18.17 -24.93
N ALA A 198 16.53 -18.23 -25.63
CA ALA A 198 16.60 -18.76 -27.00
C ALA A 198 15.96 -20.15 -27.09
N ILE A 199 15.21 -20.37 -28.18
CA ILE A 199 14.57 -21.66 -28.43
C ILE A 199 15.55 -22.51 -29.23
N SER A 200 15.79 -23.72 -28.75
CA SER A 200 16.53 -24.71 -29.49
C SER A 200 15.70 -25.95 -29.75
N PHE A 201 16.07 -26.63 -30.83
CA PHE A 201 15.32 -27.74 -31.39
C PHE A 201 16.16 -29.01 -31.31
N TYR A 202 15.52 -30.13 -31.04
CA TYR A 202 16.20 -31.43 -31.04
C TYR A 202 15.28 -32.51 -31.61
N PRO A 203 15.72 -33.22 -32.66
CA PRO A 203 14.93 -34.23 -33.33
C PRO A 203 15.05 -35.57 -32.62
N GLY A 204 14.34 -35.74 -31.50
CA GLY A 204 14.35 -36.97 -30.71
C GLY A 204 14.13 -36.71 -29.24
N ALA A 205 14.54 -37.65 -28.38
CA ALA A 205 14.41 -37.58 -26.94
C ALA A 205 15.55 -38.33 -26.24
N LYS A 206 15.56 -38.34 -24.90
CA LYS A 206 16.50 -39.15 -24.12
C LYS A 206 16.19 -40.63 -24.23
N ASP A 207 17.24 -41.45 -24.35
CA ASP A 207 17.19 -42.90 -24.18
C ASP A 207 16.98 -43.28 -22.70
N SER A 208 16.90 -44.58 -22.42
CA SER A 208 16.75 -45.10 -21.05
C SER A 208 17.93 -44.78 -20.12
N ASN A 209 19.08 -44.36 -20.66
CA ASN A 209 20.28 -43.99 -19.91
C ASN A 209 20.41 -42.46 -19.74
N GLY A 210 19.42 -41.69 -20.22
CA GLY A 210 19.40 -40.23 -20.13
C GLY A 210 20.24 -39.51 -21.22
N LYS A 211 20.70 -40.23 -22.24
CA LYS A 211 21.45 -39.68 -23.38
C LYS A 211 20.50 -39.26 -24.48
N TYR A 212 20.70 -38.07 -25.05
CA TYR A 212 19.91 -37.62 -26.21
C TYR A 212 20.22 -38.47 -27.45
N GLU A 213 19.17 -39.05 -28.04
CA GLU A 213 19.25 -39.80 -29.29
C GLU A 213 18.42 -39.14 -30.38
N VAL A 214 19.04 -39.03 -31.56
CA VAL A 214 18.43 -38.48 -32.76
C VAL A 214 17.50 -39.52 -33.38
N ASP A 215 16.26 -39.11 -33.65
CA ASP A 215 15.26 -39.87 -34.39
C ASP A 215 15.09 -39.28 -35.80
N GLU A 216 15.33 -40.11 -36.82
CA GLU A 216 15.16 -39.73 -38.24
C GLU A 216 13.70 -39.39 -38.58
N ASN A 217 12.72 -39.98 -37.88
CA ASN A 217 11.32 -39.58 -38.03
C ASN A 217 11.11 -38.14 -37.52
N ALA A 218 11.70 -37.76 -36.38
CA ALA A 218 11.63 -36.39 -35.86
C ALA A 218 12.30 -35.38 -36.81
N LYS A 219 13.46 -35.73 -37.39
CA LYS A 219 14.11 -34.89 -38.41
C LYS A 219 13.18 -34.61 -39.58
N SER A 220 12.52 -35.64 -40.12
CA SER A 220 11.58 -35.47 -41.23
C SER A 220 10.39 -34.57 -40.88
N VAL A 221 9.98 -34.51 -39.61
CA VAL A 221 8.94 -33.58 -39.13
C VAL A 221 9.46 -32.14 -39.10
N PHE A 222 10.69 -31.90 -38.64
CA PHE A 222 11.34 -30.59 -38.70
C PHE A 222 11.50 -30.09 -40.16
N GLU A 223 11.92 -30.96 -41.07
CA GLU A 223 12.02 -30.66 -42.51
C GLU A 223 10.65 -30.35 -43.14
N SER A 224 9.59 -31.06 -42.72
CA SER A 224 8.21 -30.75 -43.11
C SER A 224 7.81 -29.32 -42.72
N LEU A 225 8.33 -28.79 -41.62
CA LEU A 225 8.13 -27.40 -41.18
C LEU A 225 9.07 -26.40 -41.88
N GLY A 226 10.02 -26.87 -42.69
CA GLY A 226 11.06 -26.05 -43.32
C GLY A 226 12.26 -25.79 -42.41
N TRP A 227 12.28 -26.34 -41.19
CA TRP A 227 13.35 -26.17 -40.23
C TRP A 227 14.44 -27.21 -40.47
N LYS A 228 15.44 -26.85 -41.26
CA LYS A 228 16.64 -27.66 -41.41
C LYS A 228 17.53 -27.47 -40.19
N LEU A 229 17.78 -28.53 -39.43
CA LEU A 229 18.61 -28.47 -38.23
C LEU A 229 20.11 -28.56 -38.57
N ASP A 230 20.96 -27.93 -37.76
CA ASP A 230 22.42 -28.04 -37.87
C ASP A 230 22.90 -29.44 -37.44
N GLU A 231 23.26 -30.27 -38.41
CA GLU A 231 23.72 -31.65 -38.17
C GLU A 231 25.04 -31.74 -37.41
N ASP A 232 25.90 -30.72 -37.51
CA ASP A 232 27.16 -30.71 -36.76
C ASP A 232 26.90 -30.39 -35.29
N ALA A 233 25.94 -29.50 -35.01
CA ALA A 233 25.49 -29.21 -33.65
C ALA A 233 24.74 -30.39 -32.97
N LEU A 234 24.24 -31.36 -33.75
CA LEU A 234 23.58 -32.57 -33.22
C LEU A 234 24.55 -33.65 -32.72
N LYS A 235 25.79 -33.71 -33.25
CA LYS A 235 26.74 -34.82 -32.97
C LYS A 235 27.22 -34.87 -31.52
N ASP A 236 27.38 -33.71 -30.88
CA ASP A 236 27.81 -33.54 -29.49
C ASP A 236 26.82 -32.68 -28.69
N PHE A 237 25.52 -32.90 -28.93
CA PHE A 237 24.47 -32.10 -28.30
C PHE A 237 24.48 -32.26 -26.78
N ASP A 238 24.79 -31.18 -26.08
CA ASP A 238 24.74 -31.06 -24.62
C ASP A 238 24.04 -29.74 -24.26
N PRO A 239 22.76 -29.79 -23.83
CA PRO A 239 22.00 -28.58 -23.50
C PRO A 239 22.57 -27.82 -22.30
N SER A 240 23.48 -28.42 -21.52
CA SER A 240 24.18 -27.75 -20.41
C SER A 240 25.40 -26.94 -20.84
N LYS A 241 26.01 -27.28 -22.00
CA LYS A 241 27.22 -26.62 -22.52
C LYS A 241 26.94 -25.68 -23.67
N SER A 242 25.92 -25.96 -24.47
CA SER A 242 25.49 -25.10 -25.56
C SER A 242 24.18 -24.41 -25.20
N LYS A 243 24.28 -23.20 -24.61
CA LYS A 243 23.12 -22.29 -24.46
C LYS A 243 22.45 -21.98 -25.80
N LYS A 244 23.19 -22.18 -26.89
CA LYS A 244 22.71 -22.23 -28.26
C LYS A 244 22.44 -23.70 -28.58
N GLY A 245 21.27 -24.25 -28.30
CA GLY A 245 20.99 -25.61 -28.77
C GLY A 245 20.96 -25.68 -30.31
N VAL A 246 20.47 -26.76 -30.91
CA VAL A 246 20.51 -26.86 -32.38
C VAL A 246 19.54 -25.84 -32.97
N GLY A 247 20.10 -24.78 -33.55
CA GLY A 247 19.36 -23.79 -34.31
C GLY A 247 18.94 -24.34 -35.66
N ILE A 248 18.09 -23.59 -36.36
CA ILE A 248 17.79 -23.88 -37.76
C ILE A 248 18.88 -23.26 -38.65
N ILE A 249 19.35 -24.01 -39.63
CA ILE A 249 20.18 -23.49 -40.71
C ILE A 249 19.25 -22.63 -41.57
N ASP A 250 19.46 -21.32 -41.48
CA ASP A 250 18.62 -20.35 -42.14
C ASP A 250 19.16 -19.93 -43.51
N SER A 251 18.26 -19.56 -44.43
CA SER A 251 18.62 -19.01 -45.73
C SER A 251 18.57 -17.48 -45.67
N GLU A 252 19.54 -16.78 -46.28
CA GLU A 252 19.49 -15.32 -46.38
C GLU A 252 18.29 -14.81 -47.21
N ASP A 253 17.81 -15.63 -48.16
CA ASP A 253 16.72 -15.27 -49.08
C ASP A 253 15.31 -15.56 -48.51
N ASP A 254 15.18 -16.43 -47.50
CA ASP A 254 13.90 -16.76 -46.83
C ASP A 254 14.17 -17.13 -45.37
N PRO A 255 14.42 -16.12 -44.49
CA PRO A 255 14.78 -16.37 -43.12
C PRO A 255 13.59 -16.92 -42.33
N LEU A 256 13.80 -18.04 -41.67
CA LEU A 256 12.88 -18.70 -40.76
C LEU A 256 13.20 -18.37 -39.30
N HIS A 257 14.40 -17.84 -39.00
CA HIS A 257 14.77 -17.26 -37.71
C HIS A 257 14.58 -15.74 -37.75
N ILE A 258 13.36 -15.30 -37.48
CA ILE A 258 12.90 -13.92 -37.70
C ILE A 258 13.54 -12.92 -36.74
N GLN A 259 13.71 -13.32 -35.47
CA GLN A 259 14.28 -12.46 -34.44
C GLN A 259 15.10 -13.31 -33.49
N LYS A 260 16.35 -12.90 -33.25
CA LYS A 260 17.24 -13.58 -32.31
C LYS A 260 16.98 -13.09 -30.91
N ALA A 261 16.88 -14.00 -29.95
CA ALA A 261 16.91 -13.64 -28.55
C ALA A 261 18.24 -12.93 -28.21
N GLN A 262 18.15 -11.84 -27.48
CA GLN A 262 19.30 -11.02 -27.10
C GLN A 262 19.08 -10.44 -25.71
N ASP A 263 20.16 -10.25 -24.97
CA ASP A 263 20.13 -9.53 -23.69
C ASP A 263 20.12 -8.01 -23.92
N ALA A 264 19.53 -7.28 -22.99
CA ALA A 264 19.68 -5.85 -22.89
C ALA A 264 21.12 -5.51 -22.50
N LYS A 265 21.70 -4.51 -23.17
CA LYS A 265 23.05 -3.99 -22.89
C LYS A 265 22.98 -2.49 -22.70
N PHE A 266 23.44 -2.03 -21.56
CA PHE A 266 23.48 -0.61 -21.22
C PHE A 266 24.70 -0.31 -20.34
N THR A 267 25.01 0.96 -20.15
CA THR A 267 25.97 1.39 -19.13
C THR A 267 25.27 2.23 -18.09
N MET A 268 25.65 2.05 -16.83
CA MET A 268 25.29 2.92 -15.71
C MET A 268 26.57 3.55 -15.17
N ASP A 269 26.69 4.87 -15.28
CA ASP A 269 27.88 5.63 -14.87
C ASP A 269 29.19 5.07 -15.48
N GLY A 270 29.10 4.60 -16.74
CA GLY A 270 30.21 4.00 -17.49
C GLY A 270 30.44 2.51 -17.25
N ILE A 271 29.77 1.90 -16.27
CA ILE A 271 29.86 0.46 -15.98
C ILE A 271 28.92 -0.31 -16.92
N LYS A 272 29.48 -1.26 -17.68
CA LYS A 272 28.69 -2.12 -18.59
C LYS A 272 27.81 -3.09 -17.81
N MET A 273 26.53 -3.08 -18.14
CA MET A 273 25.49 -3.93 -17.56
C MET A 273 24.87 -4.81 -18.64
N THR A 274 24.43 -6.01 -18.24
CA THR A 274 23.71 -6.96 -19.11
C THR A 274 22.58 -7.61 -18.33
N ARG A 275 21.39 -7.70 -18.94
CA ARG A 275 20.19 -8.29 -18.34
C ARG A 275 19.35 -9.00 -19.40
N SER A 276 18.68 -10.08 -19.02
CA SER A 276 17.78 -10.82 -19.92
C SER A 276 16.48 -10.07 -20.23
N SER A 277 16.12 -9.04 -19.45
CA SER A 277 14.88 -8.28 -19.59
C SER A 277 15.12 -6.78 -19.79
N ASN A 278 14.16 -6.11 -20.43
CA ASN A 278 14.10 -4.65 -20.51
C ASN A 278 13.53 -4.01 -19.24
N THR A 279 13.02 -4.79 -18.29
CA THR A 279 12.64 -4.32 -16.96
C THR A 279 13.64 -4.87 -15.94
N ILE A 280 14.38 -3.96 -15.32
CA ILE A 280 15.50 -4.26 -14.42
C ILE A 280 15.12 -3.79 -13.02
N THR A 281 14.99 -4.73 -12.08
CA THR A 281 14.55 -4.48 -10.70
C THR A 281 15.67 -4.71 -9.67
N ASP A 282 16.88 -5.05 -10.13
CA ASP A 282 18.02 -5.47 -9.31
C ASP A 282 19.23 -4.52 -9.42
N LEU A 283 19.04 -3.30 -9.94
CA LEU A 283 20.10 -2.27 -9.98
C LEU A 283 20.42 -1.73 -8.58
N GLY A 284 19.42 -1.70 -7.72
CA GLY A 284 19.49 -1.22 -6.35
C GLY A 284 18.16 -1.48 -5.65
N VAL A 285 18.17 -1.53 -4.32
CA VAL A 285 16.93 -1.74 -3.56
C VAL A 285 15.97 -0.59 -3.82
N GLY A 286 14.73 -0.92 -4.18
CA GLY A 286 13.72 0.10 -4.46
C GLY A 286 13.86 0.81 -5.80
N ILE A 287 14.80 0.40 -6.67
CA ILE A 287 15.00 0.99 -8.00
C ILE A 287 14.48 0.05 -9.08
N THR A 288 13.67 0.55 -9.99
CA THR A 288 13.24 -0.16 -11.21
C THR A 288 13.53 0.67 -12.44
N LEU A 289 14.36 0.15 -13.33
CA LEU A 289 14.68 0.74 -14.63
C LEU A 289 13.95 -0.02 -15.74
N THR A 290 13.29 0.69 -16.63
CA THR A 290 12.65 0.11 -17.82
C THR A 290 13.28 0.70 -19.08
N LEU A 291 13.80 -0.15 -19.96
CA LEU A 291 14.45 0.24 -21.21
C LEU A 291 13.41 0.26 -22.34
N ASN A 292 13.36 1.36 -23.07
CA ASN A 292 12.36 1.58 -24.13
C ASN A 292 13.00 1.57 -25.53
N LYS A 293 14.20 2.16 -25.66
CA LYS A 293 14.99 2.22 -26.90
C LYS A 293 16.45 2.52 -26.59
N THR A 294 17.30 2.49 -27.61
CA THR A 294 18.69 2.90 -27.48
C THR A 294 18.83 4.41 -27.30
N GLY A 295 19.88 4.83 -26.60
CA GLY A 295 20.18 6.24 -26.33
C GLY A 295 20.65 6.51 -24.90
N GLU A 296 21.15 7.72 -24.67
CA GLU A 296 21.63 8.20 -23.38
C GLU A 296 20.56 9.02 -22.66
N ILE A 297 20.46 8.86 -21.34
CA ILE A 297 19.54 9.57 -20.46
C ILE A 297 20.15 9.71 -19.06
N ASN A 298 20.00 10.88 -18.46
CA ASN A 298 20.39 11.12 -17.09
C ASN A 298 19.13 11.18 -16.22
N PHE A 299 19.16 10.48 -15.08
CA PHE A 299 18.13 10.55 -14.06
C PHE A 299 18.68 11.23 -12.81
N ASP A 300 17.85 12.04 -12.17
CA ASP A 300 18.15 12.65 -10.88
C ASP A 300 17.04 12.31 -9.89
N VAL A 301 17.41 11.60 -8.83
CA VAL A 301 16.51 11.18 -7.76
C VAL A 301 16.53 12.25 -6.68
N GLN A 302 15.44 12.98 -6.56
CA GLN A 302 15.28 14.08 -5.62
C GLN A 302 14.24 13.75 -4.56
N GLN A 303 14.32 14.48 -3.44
CA GLN A 303 13.27 14.49 -2.43
C GLN A 303 11.97 15.09 -3.02
N ASP A 304 10.83 14.41 -2.87
CA ASP A 304 9.55 14.90 -3.37
C ASP A 304 8.90 15.87 -2.36
N SER A 305 9.40 17.11 -2.32
CA SER A 305 8.84 18.16 -1.46
C SER A 305 7.47 18.64 -1.94
N GLU A 306 7.22 18.64 -3.24
CA GLU A 306 5.95 19.13 -3.83
C GLU A 306 4.75 18.33 -3.31
N SER A 307 4.86 17.01 -3.29
CA SER A 307 3.80 16.13 -2.77
C SER A 307 3.51 16.39 -1.28
N VAL A 308 4.55 16.63 -0.49
CA VAL A 308 4.41 16.92 0.95
C VAL A 308 3.81 18.31 1.15
N THR A 309 4.30 19.34 0.46
CA THR A 309 3.75 20.70 0.51
C THR A 309 2.26 20.70 0.16
N LYS A 310 1.84 19.95 -0.87
CA LYS A 310 0.42 19.81 -1.21
C LYS A 310 -0.37 19.13 -0.09
N ALA A 311 0.14 18.03 0.47
CA ALA A 311 -0.53 17.34 1.56
C ALA A 311 -0.68 18.23 2.81
N MET A 312 0.32 19.06 3.12
CA MET A 312 0.26 20.07 4.18
C MET A 312 -0.83 21.12 3.90
N GLN A 313 -0.92 21.62 2.67
CA GLN A 313 -1.98 22.55 2.27
C GLN A 313 -3.38 21.91 2.39
N ASP A 314 -3.55 20.69 1.89
CA ASP A 314 -4.82 19.95 1.97
C ASP A 314 -5.24 19.74 3.45
N MET A 315 -4.29 19.50 4.35
CA MET A 315 -4.53 19.40 5.79
C MET A 315 -4.96 20.73 6.41
N VAL A 316 -4.31 21.83 6.03
CA VAL A 316 -4.62 23.19 6.49
C VAL A 316 -6.02 23.60 6.04
N ASP A 317 -6.38 23.31 4.79
CA ASP A 317 -7.71 23.59 4.26
C ASP A 317 -8.78 22.77 4.98
N ALA A 318 -8.54 21.47 5.21
CA ALA A 318 -9.45 20.62 5.95
C ALA A 318 -9.64 21.05 7.41
N TYR A 319 -8.57 21.52 8.07
CA TYR A 319 -8.65 22.11 9.41
C TYR A 319 -9.47 23.40 9.40
N ASN A 320 -9.23 24.29 8.44
CA ASN A 320 -9.92 25.57 8.34
C ASN A 320 -11.42 25.37 8.10
N ASP A 321 -11.79 24.47 7.20
CA ASP A 321 -13.19 24.08 6.98
C ASP A 321 -13.82 23.49 8.24
N LEU A 322 -13.12 22.60 8.96
CA LEU A 322 -13.58 22.06 10.24
C LEU A 322 -13.82 23.17 11.28
N VAL A 323 -12.89 24.11 11.44
CA VAL A 323 -13.03 25.20 12.43
C VAL A 323 -14.19 26.13 12.09
N LEU A 324 -14.38 26.46 10.81
CA LEU A 324 -15.52 27.28 10.36
C LEU A 324 -16.85 26.59 10.68
N ASN A 325 -16.96 25.29 10.45
CA ASN A 325 -18.17 24.52 10.77
C ASN A 325 -18.36 24.35 12.29
N LEU A 326 -17.29 24.18 13.05
CA LEU A 326 -17.34 24.18 14.51
C LEU A 326 -17.88 25.52 15.03
N ASN A 327 -17.32 26.64 14.59
CA ASN A 327 -17.79 27.99 14.93
C ASN A 327 -19.28 28.15 14.59
N ALA A 328 -19.69 27.79 13.37
CA ALA A 328 -21.09 27.89 12.95
C ALA A 328 -22.05 27.06 13.83
N ALA A 329 -21.61 25.90 14.30
CA ALA A 329 -22.42 25.02 15.14
C ALA A 329 -22.43 25.42 16.63
N THR A 330 -21.39 26.10 17.13
CA THR A 330 -21.24 26.42 18.56
C THR A 330 -21.51 27.88 18.92
N ASP A 331 -21.33 28.80 17.98
CA ASP A 331 -21.29 30.23 18.27
C ASP A 331 -22.68 30.85 18.25
N TYR A 332 -22.82 31.97 18.95
CA TYR A 332 -24.04 32.78 18.92
C TYR A 332 -23.93 33.81 17.79
N ASN A 333 -24.86 33.74 16.82
CA ASN A 333 -24.94 34.75 15.79
C ASN A 333 -25.76 35.96 16.28
N SER A 334 -25.07 37.06 16.57
CA SER A 334 -25.69 38.30 17.06
C SER A 334 -26.54 39.03 16.02
N GLU A 335 -26.33 38.79 14.73
CA GLU A 335 -27.09 39.42 13.64
C GLU A 335 -28.45 38.76 13.43
N THR A 336 -28.50 37.43 13.49
CA THR A 336 -29.74 36.66 13.33
C THR A 336 -30.43 36.36 14.67
N GLY A 337 -29.76 36.61 15.80
CA GLY A 337 -30.23 36.26 17.14
C GLY A 337 -30.33 34.75 17.37
N THR A 338 -29.70 33.94 16.52
CA THR A 338 -29.78 32.48 16.59
C THR A 338 -28.52 31.91 17.24
N LYS A 339 -28.73 31.09 18.27
CA LYS A 339 -27.68 30.22 18.83
C LYS A 339 -27.33 29.09 17.85
N GLY A 340 -26.05 28.75 17.74
CA GLY A 340 -25.61 27.49 17.17
C GLY A 340 -26.32 26.31 17.85
N SER A 341 -26.69 25.30 17.08
CA SER A 341 -27.44 24.14 17.57
C SER A 341 -26.70 23.34 18.64
N LEU A 342 -25.36 23.34 18.59
CA LEU A 342 -24.45 22.64 19.49
C LEU A 342 -23.81 23.57 20.54
N GLN A 343 -24.34 24.79 20.70
CA GLN A 343 -23.87 25.70 21.74
C GLN A 343 -24.00 25.04 23.14
N GLY A 344 -22.89 25.04 23.88
CA GLY A 344 -22.80 24.47 25.23
C GLY A 344 -22.51 22.97 25.28
N VAL A 345 -22.37 22.30 24.13
CA VAL A 345 -21.96 20.88 24.08
C VAL A 345 -20.46 20.78 24.35
N THR A 346 -20.09 20.17 25.48
CA THR A 346 -18.70 20.14 25.95
C THR A 346 -17.82 19.32 25.02
N GLU A 347 -18.34 18.21 24.50
CA GLU A 347 -17.65 17.32 23.57
C GLU A 347 -17.24 18.09 22.32
N VAL A 348 -18.12 18.93 21.77
CA VAL A 348 -17.85 19.74 20.56
C VAL A 348 -16.85 20.85 20.85
N ASN A 349 -17.02 21.56 21.97
CA ASN A 349 -16.09 22.62 22.38
C ASN A 349 -14.67 22.09 22.64
N SER A 350 -14.55 20.86 23.16
CA SER A 350 -13.26 20.24 23.47
C SER A 350 -12.43 19.87 22.23
N ILE A 351 -13.07 19.67 21.07
CA ILE A 351 -12.40 19.30 19.81
C ILE A 351 -11.34 20.34 19.46
N ARG A 352 -11.72 21.62 19.46
CA ARG A 352 -10.81 22.72 19.09
C ARG A 352 -9.61 22.79 20.01
N SER A 353 -9.84 22.78 21.33
CA SER A 353 -8.76 22.84 22.32
C SER A 353 -7.83 21.63 22.22
N SER A 354 -8.36 20.44 21.94
CA SER A 354 -7.56 19.21 21.82
C SER A 354 -6.66 19.24 20.59
N ILE A 355 -7.19 19.68 19.45
CA ILE A 355 -6.42 19.82 18.20
C ILE A 355 -5.33 20.89 18.36
N ILE A 356 -5.68 22.08 18.87
CA ILE A 356 -4.73 23.18 19.07
C ILE A 356 -3.63 22.79 20.04
N SER A 357 -3.97 22.10 21.14
CA SER A 357 -3.00 21.65 22.13
C SER A 357 -1.95 20.70 21.55
N VAL A 358 -2.28 19.95 20.50
CA VAL A 358 -1.32 19.05 19.84
C VAL A 358 -0.52 19.79 18.77
N LEU A 359 -1.20 20.56 17.91
CA LEU A 359 -0.55 21.31 16.83
C LEU A 359 0.51 22.29 17.35
N PHE A 360 0.22 23.00 18.44
CA PHE A 360 1.09 24.08 18.93
C PHE A 360 1.92 23.68 20.15
N LYS A 361 2.02 22.38 20.43
CA LYS A 361 2.96 21.86 21.42
C LYS A 361 4.36 21.87 20.83
N THR A 362 5.31 22.49 21.53
CA THR A 362 6.72 22.37 21.17
C THR A 362 7.22 20.96 21.43
N GLN A 363 8.03 20.43 20.52
CA GLN A 363 8.57 19.08 20.62
C GLN A 363 10.09 19.12 20.62
N SER A 364 10.69 18.23 21.41
CA SER A 364 12.13 18.00 21.40
C SER A 364 12.41 16.81 20.49
N VAL A 365 13.17 17.04 19.42
CA VAL A 365 13.51 16.05 18.39
C VAL A 365 15.02 15.90 18.36
N ASP A 366 15.52 14.67 18.21
CA ASP A 366 16.94 14.45 18.01
C ASP A 366 17.33 14.95 16.60
N GLY A 367 18.35 15.79 16.52
CA GLY A 367 18.80 16.41 15.28
C GLY A 367 20.29 16.72 15.32
N THR A 368 20.84 17.14 14.20
CA THR A 368 22.27 17.47 14.09
C THR A 368 22.43 18.98 13.97
N VAL A 369 23.19 19.59 14.87
CA VAL A 369 23.55 21.01 14.81
C VAL A 369 25.05 21.14 14.56
N GLU A 370 25.48 22.23 13.93
CA GLU A 370 26.90 22.57 13.85
C GLU A 370 27.33 23.24 15.16
N ASP A 371 28.41 22.74 15.78
CA ASP A 371 29.06 23.40 16.91
C ASP A 371 29.82 24.67 16.48
N ASP A 372 30.33 25.43 17.44
CA ASP A 372 31.11 26.66 17.20
C ASP A 372 32.37 26.43 16.33
N ASN A 373 32.77 25.17 16.12
CA ASN A 373 33.92 24.75 15.33
C ASN A 373 33.51 24.17 13.95
N GLY A 374 32.22 24.18 13.60
CA GLY A 374 31.69 23.66 12.33
C GLY A 374 31.52 22.14 12.28
N ASN A 375 31.61 21.44 13.41
CA ASN A 375 31.36 19.99 13.45
C ASN A 375 29.89 19.71 13.69
N LYS A 376 29.35 18.74 12.94
CA LYS A 376 28.00 18.22 13.13
C LYS A 376 27.92 17.37 14.41
N VAL A 377 27.15 17.82 15.38
CA VAL A 377 26.89 17.13 16.66
C VAL A 377 25.41 16.82 16.82
N ASN A 378 25.11 15.60 17.24
CA ASN A 378 23.75 15.16 17.54
C ASN A 378 23.29 15.76 18.88
N THR A 379 22.18 16.48 18.86
CA THR A 379 21.58 17.14 20.04
C THR A 379 20.05 17.12 19.95
N LYS A 380 19.39 17.54 21.03
CA LYS A 380 17.95 17.74 21.05
C LYS A 380 17.60 19.15 20.61
N VAL A 381 16.89 19.26 19.49
CA VAL A 381 16.38 20.53 18.95
C VAL A 381 14.92 20.68 19.34
N MET A 382 14.55 21.85 19.87
CA MET A 382 13.16 22.17 20.19
C MET A 382 12.51 22.85 18.99
N LEU A 383 11.43 22.27 18.49
CA LEU A 383 10.76 22.68 17.26
C LEU A 383 9.27 22.93 17.49
N SER A 384 8.69 23.81 16.69
CA SER A 384 7.26 24.05 16.59
C SER A 384 6.79 24.11 15.14
N LEU A 385 5.47 24.09 14.93
CA LEU A 385 4.88 24.23 13.59
C LEU A 385 5.23 25.57 12.92
N GLN A 386 5.44 26.63 13.71
CA GLN A 386 5.82 27.94 13.18
C GLN A 386 7.20 27.94 12.52
N ASP A 387 8.14 27.13 13.02
CA ASP A 387 9.47 26.98 12.43
C ASP A 387 9.41 26.44 11.00
N TYR A 388 8.32 25.74 10.67
CA TYR A 388 8.02 25.17 9.36
C TYR A 388 6.94 25.95 8.60
N GLY A 389 6.66 27.20 8.97
CA GLY A 389 5.73 28.07 8.25
C GLY A 389 4.24 27.83 8.53
N LEU A 390 3.89 27.02 9.53
CA LEU A 390 2.49 26.84 9.96
C LEU A 390 2.19 27.76 11.16
N SER A 391 1.27 28.69 10.97
CA SER A 391 0.86 29.68 11.97
C SER A 391 -0.66 29.68 12.20
N MET A 392 -1.10 30.18 13.34
CA MET A 392 -2.52 30.34 13.67
C MET A 392 -2.93 31.81 13.57
N THR A 393 -4.11 32.07 13.01
CA THR A 393 -4.73 33.41 13.02
C THR A 393 -5.53 33.63 14.30
N ASP A 394 -5.89 34.89 14.58
CA ASP A 394 -6.76 35.24 15.72
C ASP A 394 -8.14 34.57 15.65
N SER A 395 -8.57 34.14 14.46
CA SER A 395 -9.84 33.43 14.24
C SER A 395 -9.77 31.92 14.50
N GLY A 396 -8.58 31.40 14.84
CA GLY A 396 -8.36 29.98 15.09
C GLY A 396 -8.20 29.12 13.82
N THR A 397 -8.04 29.75 12.65
CA THR A 397 -7.67 29.11 11.38
C THR A 397 -6.15 29.09 11.19
N LEU A 398 -5.65 28.10 10.46
CA LEU A 398 -4.25 27.94 10.11
C LEU A 398 -3.88 28.70 8.83
N ASN A 399 -2.67 29.25 8.81
CA ASN A 399 -2.00 29.78 7.63
C ASN A 399 -0.72 28.99 7.35
N PHE A 400 -0.48 28.66 6.08
CA PHE A 400 0.67 27.89 5.63
C PHE A 400 1.53 28.70 4.68
N ASP A 401 2.76 28.98 5.11
CA ASP A 401 3.81 29.51 4.26
C ASP A 401 4.59 28.35 3.63
N SER A 402 4.17 27.95 2.43
CA SER A 402 4.81 26.86 1.68
C SER A 402 6.28 27.14 1.38
N SER A 403 6.67 28.41 1.23
CA SER A 403 8.06 28.77 0.90
C SER A 403 8.99 28.52 2.08
N THR A 404 8.57 28.87 3.29
CA THR A 404 9.31 28.56 4.52
C THR A 404 9.40 27.05 4.74
N PHE A 405 8.29 26.32 4.55
CA PHE A 405 8.27 24.86 4.67
C PHE A 405 9.23 24.18 3.70
N GLU A 406 9.17 24.55 2.41
CA GLU A 406 10.05 23.98 1.38
C GLU A 406 11.53 24.28 1.63
N SER A 407 11.86 25.48 2.12
CA SER A 407 13.25 25.81 2.50
C SER A 407 13.73 24.89 3.62
N LYS A 408 12.94 24.72 4.68
CA LYS A 408 13.30 23.89 5.83
C LYS A 408 13.45 22.41 5.46
N MET A 409 12.55 21.89 4.64
CA MET A 409 12.61 20.52 4.15
C MET A 409 13.86 20.27 3.28
N LYS A 410 14.29 21.26 2.49
CA LYS A 410 15.53 21.18 1.71
C LYS A 410 16.79 21.32 2.56
N GLU A 411 16.76 22.17 3.59
CA GLU A 411 17.87 22.36 4.52
C GLU A 411 18.16 21.11 5.36
N ASN A 412 17.12 20.47 5.92
CA ASN A 412 17.26 19.28 6.75
C ASN A 412 16.04 18.35 6.63
N PRO A 413 16.00 17.47 5.61
CA PRO A 413 14.86 16.59 5.36
C PRO A 413 14.63 15.59 6.50
N ASP A 414 15.70 15.04 7.07
CA ASP A 414 15.61 14.04 8.14
C ASP A 414 15.01 14.63 9.43
N LEU A 415 15.43 15.85 9.79
CA LEU A 415 14.86 16.57 10.94
C LEU A 415 13.38 16.92 10.72
N THR A 416 13.03 17.30 9.48
CA THR A 416 11.65 17.59 9.08
C THR A 416 10.79 16.34 9.22
N GLU A 417 11.25 15.22 8.66
CA GLU A 417 10.58 13.92 8.76
C GLU A 417 10.39 13.50 10.23
N SER A 418 11.45 13.55 11.03
CA SER A 418 11.39 13.17 12.45
C SER A 418 10.40 14.02 13.25
N PHE A 419 10.32 15.34 12.98
CA PHE A 419 9.36 16.23 13.64
C PHE A 419 7.90 15.92 13.29
N PHE A 420 7.60 15.65 12.01
CA PHE A 420 6.22 15.51 11.53
C PHE A 420 5.69 14.07 11.57
N SER A 421 6.44 13.11 11.02
CA SER A 421 6.00 11.71 10.88
C SER A 421 6.32 10.86 12.11
N GLY A 422 7.34 11.28 12.87
CA GLY A 422 7.71 10.62 14.12
C GLY A 422 8.43 9.29 13.93
N ILE A 423 9.27 9.06 12.91
CA ILE A 423 10.29 8.02 13.11
C ILE A 423 11.28 8.55 14.14
N THR A 424 11.40 7.89 15.30
CA THR A 424 12.30 8.33 16.36
C THR A 424 13.73 7.86 16.19
N GLN A 425 13.92 6.69 15.59
CA GLN A 425 15.20 6.01 15.44
C GLN A 425 14.85 4.64 14.84
N TYR A 426 15.77 4.05 14.10
CA TYR A 426 15.70 2.62 13.90
C TYR A 426 16.27 1.93 15.13
N LYS A 427 15.73 0.77 15.47
CA LYS A 427 16.27 -0.03 16.56
C LYS A 427 17.65 -0.52 16.15
N ASP A 428 18.67 -0.23 16.97
CA ASP A 428 20.03 -0.79 16.81
C ASP A 428 19.94 -2.28 16.44
N ILE A 429 20.49 -2.65 15.29
CA ILE A 429 20.59 -4.05 14.93
C ILE A 429 21.82 -4.60 15.64
N ASN A 430 21.58 -5.58 16.51
CA ASN A 430 22.65 -6.31 17.20
C ASN A 430 22.58 -7.78 16.79
N TYR A 431 23.46 -8.17 15.88
CA TYR A 431 23.58 -9.53 15.39
C TYR A 431 24.84 -10.18 15.96
N THR A 432 24.67 -11.31 16.65
CA THR A 432 25.79 -12.10 17.18
C THR A 432 25.81 -13.45 16.50
N GLY A 433 26.97 -13.83 15.95
CA GLY A 433 27.18 -15.14 15.35
C GLY A 433 27.11 -16.31 16.35
N ASP A 434 27.09 -17.52 15.80
CA ASP A 434 27.24 -18.77 16.53
C ASP A 434 28.61 -18.86 17.22
N LEU A 435 28.68 -19.73 18.24
CA LEU A 435 29.92 -19.94 18.97
C LEU A 435 30.99 -20.58 18.08
N ILE A 436 32.11 -19.86 17.91
CA ILE A 436 33.35 -20.40 17.37
C ILE A 436 34.06 -21.09 18.52
N LYS A 437 33.92 -22.42 18.61
CA LYS A 437 34.51 -23.20 19.70
C LYS A 437 36.04 -23.07 19.67
N GLU A 438 36.65 -23.04 20.84
CA GLU A 438 38.10 -22.96 20.98
C GLU A 438 38.79 -24.06 20.16
N ASN A 439 39.86 -23.69 19.44
CA ASN A 439 40.63 -24.50 18.49
C ASN A 439 39.96 -24.78 17.14
N SER A 440 38.80 -24.18 16.83
CA SER A 440 38.12 -24.37 15.52
C SER A 440 38.96 -23.85 14.36
N LEU A 441 39.73 -22.76 14.58
CA LEU A 441 40.61 -22.16 13.59
C LEU A 441 42.08 -22.61 13.70
N SER A 442 42.39 -23.56 14.58
CA SER A 442 43.77 -23.99 14.89
C SER A 442 44.63 -24.36 13.67
N LYS A 443 44.03 -24.93 12.61
CA LYS A 443 44.75 -25.25 11.36
C LYS A 443 45.29 -24.01 10.62
N TYR A 444 44.62 -22.87 10.77
CA TYR A 444 44.92 -21.62 10.08
C TYR A 444 45.79 -20.67 10.91
N VAL A 445 45.93 -20.90 12.21
CA VAL A 445 46.70 -20.07 13.14
C VAL A 445 48.21 -20.36 13.01
N GLY A 446 49.04 -19.31 13.04
CA GLY A 446 50.50 -19.40 13.01
C GLY A 446 51.19 -18.43 12.03
N GLU A 447 52.51 -18.53 11.92
CA GLU A 447 53.36 -17.57 11.18
C GLU A 447 53.91 -18.11 9.83
N GLY A 448 53.37 -19.22 9.31
CA GLY A 448 53.79 -19.83 8.04
C GLY A 448 52.98 -19.37 6.82
N ASP A 449 53.55 -19.51 5.61
CA ASP A 449 52.86 -19.16 4.35
C ASP A 449 51.60 -20.00 4.10
N ASP A 450 51.57 -21.22 4.65
CA ASP A 450 50.45 -22.16 4.67
C ASP A 450 49.34 -21.77 5.67
N LYS A 451 49.60 -20.76 6.52
CA LYS A 451 48.66 -20.26 7.53
C LYS A 451 47.82 -19.10 6.99
N GLY A 452 46.68 -18.88 7.64
CA GLY A 452 45.69 -17.87 7.28
C GLY A 452 44.57 -18.37 6.36
N ILE A 453 43.59 -17.49 6.13
CA ILE A 453 42.40 -17.74 5.32
C ILE A 453 42.31 -16.65 4.24
N SER A 454 42.32 -17.04 2.97
CA SER A 454 42.17 -16.10 1.85
C SER A 454 40.70 -15.81 1.57
N PHE A 455 40.36 -14.55 1.33
CA PHE A 455 39.00 -14.13 1.01
C PHE A 455 38.89 -13.91 -0.50
N SER A 456 38.06 -14.71 -1.18
CA SER A 456 37.73 -14.49 -2.59
C SER A 456 36.49 -13.61 -2.73
N SER A 457 36.38 -12.87 -3.83
CA SER A 457 35.22 -11.99 -4.08
C SER A 457 33.91 -12.77 -4.00
N GLY A 458 32.91 -12.16 -3.36
CA GLY A 458 31.59 -12.76 -3.12
C GLY A 458 31.53 -13.81 -2.01
N LYS A 459 32.65 -14.22 -1.38
CA LYS A 459 32.63 -15.24 -0.31
C LYS A 459 32.12 -14.69 1.03
N PHE A 460 32.34 -13.42 1.32
CA PHE A 460 31.82 -12.74 2.51
C PHE A 460 31.57 -11.27 2.17
N GLN A 461 30.29 -10.91 2.17
CA GLN A 461 29.79 -9.57 1.90
C GLN A 461 28.91 -9.09 3.06
N ILE A 462 29.01 -7.81 3.37
CA ILE A 462 28.09 -7.11 4.27
C ILE A 462 27.26 -6.17 3.41
N VAL A 463 25.95 -6.19 3.59
CA VAL A 463 25.03 -5.26 2.92
C VAL A 463 24.38 -4.39 3.97
N THR A 464 24.52 -3.09 3.82
CA THR A 464 23.92 -2.05 4.67
C THR A 464 23.87 -0.75 3.87
N ASN A 465 22.95 0.16 4.19
CA ASN A 465 22.74 1.42 3.47
C ASN A 465 22.58 1.22 1.96
N PHE A 466 21.97 0.09 1.55
CA PHE A 466 21.81 -0.32 0.16
C PHE A 466 23.13 -0.54 -0.62
N GLU A 467 24.28 -0.47 0.04
CA GLU A 467 25.59 -0.77 -0.51
C GLU A 467 26.02 -2.19 -0.13
N THR A 468 26.83 -2.81 -1.01
CA THR A 468 27.44 -4.13 -0.75
C THR A 468 28.94 -3.97 -0.56
N TYR A 469 29.42 -4.29 0.64
CA TYR A 469 30.83 -4.25 1.01
C TYR A 469 31.42 -5.65 0.90
N ASP A 470 32.25 -5.87 -0.13
CA ASP A 470 33.02 -7.11 -0.30
C ASP A 470 34.30 -7.07 0.55
N LEU A 471 34.50 -8.11 1.36
CA LEU A 471 35.62 -8.22 2.30
C LEU A 471 36.89 -8.86 1.69
N SER A 472 36.88 -9.20 0.40
CA SER A 472 38.02 -9.85 -0.30
C SER A 472 39.26 -8.98 -0.47
N LYS A 473 39.15 -7.66 -0.29
CA LYS A 473 40.25 -6.72 -0.51
C LYS A 473 40.54 -5.83 0.69
N ASN A 474 41.79 -5.41 0.86
CA ASN A 474 42.23 -4.35 1.75
C ASN A 474 41.81 -2.96 1.23
N ALA A 475 41.96 -1.93 2.06
CA ALA A 475 41.69 -0.54 1.67
C ALA A 475 42.59 -0.05 0.51
N ASP A 476 43.77 -0.65 0.34
CA ASP A 476 44.70 -0.37 -0.77
C ASP A 476 44.39 -1.17 -2.05
N GLY A 477 43.34 -1.99 -2.06
CA GLY A 477 42.91 -2.80 -3.20
C GLY A 477 43.63 -4.14 -3.38
N THR A 478 44.59 -4.49 -2.52
CA THR A 478 45.23 -5.82 -2.49
C THR A 478 44.32 -6.88 -1.90
N ASP A 479 44.56 -8.15 -2.22
CA ASP A 479 43.75 -9.27 -1.70
C ASP A 479 43.93 -9.43 -0.19
N PHE A 480 42.82 -9.56 0.53
CA PHE A 480 42.81 -9.76 1.96
C PHE A 480 43.06 -11.24 2.32
N LYS A 481 44.08 -11.46 3.15
CA LYS A 481 44.37 -12.74 3.77
C LYS A 481 44.32 -12.58 5.29
N LEU A 482 43.38 -13.27 5.92
CA LEU A 482 43.22 -13.23 7.36
C LEU A 482 44.32 -14.06 8.04
N THR A 483 45.09 -13.43 8.94
CA THR A 483 46.20 -14.06 9.66
C THR A 483 46.15 -13.72 11.15
N GLY A 484 46.82 -14.51 11.99
CA GLY A 484 46.93 -14.27 13.44
C GLY A 484 47.73 -15.37 14.15
N LYS A 485 48.43 -15.03 15.24
CA LYS A 485 49.24 -15.98 16.03
C LYS A 485 48.40 -16.80 16.99
N THR A 486 47.24 -16.28 17.35
CA THR A 486 46.21 -16.97 18.14
C THR A 486 44.86 -16.88 17.43
N GLU A 487 43.93 -17.76 17.78
CA GLU A 487 42.56 -17.71 17.26
C GLU A 487 41.85 -16.39 17.63
N GLN A 488 42.08 -15.89 18.84
CA GLN A 488 41.56 -14.59 19.27
C GLN A 488 42.10 -13.44 18.41
N GLU A 489 43.42 -13.42 18.18
CA GLU A 489 44.06 -12.39 17.34
C GLU A 489 43.55 -12.46 15.90
N MET A 490 43.40 -13.68 15.36
CA MET A 490 42.85 -13.87 14.01
C MET A 490 41.42 -13.31 13.91
N LEU A 491 40.54 -13.60 14.86
CA LEU A 491 39.18 -13.05 14.86
C LEU A 491 39.17 -11.53 15.08
N GLN A 492 40.09 -11.01 15.89
CA GLN A 492 40.22 -9.56 16.09
C GLN A 492 40.68 -8.87 14.81
N ASN A 493 41.61 -9.47 14.05
CA ASN A 493 42.03 -8.98 12.75
C ASN A 493 40.89 -8.99 11.74
N LEU A 494 39.99 -9.97 11.79
CA LEU A 494 38.78 -9.99 10.96
C LEU A 494 37.82 -8.86 11.32
N ALA A 495 37.53 -8.66 12.61
CA ALA A 495 36.70 -7.55 13.08
C ALA A 495 37.29 -6.19 12.69
N ASN A 496 38.62 -6.02 12.84
CA ASN A 496 39.34 -4.81 12.44
C ASN A 496 39.26 -4.58 10.93
N HIS A 497 39.40 -5.63 10.12
CA HIS A 497 39.26 -5.53 8.66
C HIS A 497 37.86 -5.06 8.27
N ILE A 498 36.81 -5.61 8.88
CA ILE A 498 35.43 -5.17 8.64
C ILE A 498 35.26 -3.70 9.03
N ASN A 499 35.71 -3.31 10.23
CA ASN A 499 35.61 -1.92 10.70
C ASN A 499 36.42 -0.96 9.82
N SER A 500 37.54 -1.40 9.24
CA SER A 500 38.39 -0.59 8.35
C SER A 500 37.71 -0.21 7.04
N LYS A 501 36.59 -0.86 6.69
CA LYS A 501 35.78 -0.49 5.53
C LYS A 501 35.05 0.85 5.69
N GLY A 502 35.04 1.43 6.89
CA GLY A 502 34.42 2.73 7.14
C GLY A 502 32.91 2.72 6.92
N ILE A 503 32.28 1.58 7.12
CA ILE A 503 30.84 1.40 6.96
C ILE A 503 30.14 2.22 8.05
N GLU A 504 29.41 3.25 7.64
CA GLU A 504 28.70 4.15 8.57
C GLU A 504 27.72 3.37 9.45
N GLY A 505 27.67 3.71 10.75
CA GLY A 505 26.80 3.06 11.73
C GLY A 505 27.24 1.65 12.17
N LEU A 506 28.10 0.94 11.43
CA LEU A 506 28.53 -0.43 11.74
C LEU A 506 29.75 -0.47 12.67
N THR A 507 29.69 -1.30 13.70
CA THR A 507 30.83 -1.69 14.54
C THR A 507 30.83 -3.18 14.77
N VAL A 508 31.95 -3.84 14.52
CA VAL A 508 32.16 -5.27 14.75
C VAL A 508 33.15 -5.51 15.88
N LYS A 509 32.82 -6.41 16.80
CA LYS A 509 33.66 -6.79 17.94
C LYS A 509 33.73 -8.30 18.11
N VAL A 510 34.83 -8.77 18.70
CA VAL A 510 34.98 -10.16 19.14
C VAL A 510 34.63 -10.25 20.62
N GLU A 511 33.70 -11.12 20.96
CA GLU A 511 33.28 -11.39 22.33
C GLU A 511 33.79 -12.76 22.78
N SER A 512 34.40 -12.81 23.96
CA SER A 512 34.80 -14.09 24.58
C SER A 512 33.57 -14.77 25.20
N TYR A 513 33.46 -16.08 25.02
CA TYR A 513 32.38 -16.89 25.56
C TYR A 513 32.94 -18.01 26.45
N ASP A 514 32.48 -18.07 27.69
CA ASP A 514 32.81 -19.12 28.67
C ASP A 514 31.56 -19.38 29.54
N LYS A 515 30.72 -20.31 29.10
CA LYS A 515 29.52 -20.77 29.82
C LYS A 515 29.24 -22.24 29.53
N ASP A 516 28.66 -22.95 30.51
CA ASP A 516 28.16 -24.32 30.38
C ASP A 516 29.17 -25.34 29.82
N GLY A 517 30.47 -25.11 30.06
CA GLY A 517 31.55 -25.99 29.59
C GLY A 517 31.96 -25.78 28.13
N GLU A 518 31.34 -24.83 27.42
CA GLU A 518 31.76 -24.42 26.08
C GLU A 518 32.57 -23.11 26.15
N LYS A 519 33.80 -23.15 25.62
CA LYS A 519 34.70 -22.00 25.51
C LYS A 519 34.92 -21.63 24.05
N GLY A 520 35.04 -20.34 23.76
CA GLY A 520 35.29 -19.86 22.42
C GLY A 520 35.02 -18.37 22.24
N TYR A 521 34.69 -17.98 21.02
CA TYR A 521 34.48 -16.59 20.63
C TYR A 521 33.22 -16.42 19.80
N LYS A 522 32.65 -15.21 19.81
CA LYS A 522 31.55 -14.80 18.94
C LYS A 522 31.88 -13.48 18.27
N LEU A 523 31.43 -13.32 17.02
CA LEU A 523 31.47 -12.03 16.33
C LEU A 523 30.15 -11.30 16.57
N ASN A 524 30.24 -10.10 17.13
CA ASN A 524 29.12 -9.21 17.38
C ASN A 524 29.15 -8.06 16.37
N PHE A 525 28.07 -7.90 15.62
CA PHE A 525 27.85 -6.83 14.66
C PHE A 525 26.78 -5.91 15.23
N LYS A 526 27.15 -4.65 15.46
CA LYS A 526 26.23 -3.62 15.92
C LYS A 526 26.09 -2.56 14.83
N THR A 527 24.85 -2.29 14.40
CA THR A 527 24.52 -1.11 13.58
C THR A 527 23.57 -0.17 14.34
N ASP A 528 23.44 1.06 13.89
CA ASP A 528 22.43 2.03 14.35
C ASP A 528 21.00 1.72 13.83
N GLY A 529 20.85 0.62 13.07
CA GLY A 529 19.59 0.17 12.51
C GLY A 529 19.07 1.01 11.34
N SER A 530 19.78 2.07 10.91
CA SER A 530 19.32 3.03 9.89
C SER A 530 18.96 2.41 8.53
N SER A 531 19.40 1.18 8.29
CA SER A 531 19.10 0.40 7.09
C SER A 531 19.11 -1.10 7.40
N ASP A 532 18.57 -1.88 6.46
CA ASP A 532 18.62 -3.34 6.50
C ASP A 532 20.07 -3.81 6.59
N PHE A 533 20.32 -4.74 7.51
CA PHE A 533 21.63 -5.37 7.68
C PHE A 533 21.59 -6.79 7.15
N ALA A 534 22.50 -7.14 6.23
CA ALA A 534 22.64 -8.51 5.76
C ALA A 534 24.09 -8.97 5.69
N ILE A 535 24.30 -10.25 5.99
CA ILE A 535 25.54 -10.97 5.68
C ILE A 535 25.22 -11.92 4.54
N LYS A 536 25.96 -11.79 3.44
CA LYS A 536 25.83 -12.62 2.23
C LYS A 536 27.17 -13.27 1.89
N GLY A 537 27.12 -14.34 1.10
CA GLY A 537 28.32 -15.00 0.58
C GLY A 537 28.23 -16.51 0.63
N ASP A 538 29.36 -17.18 0.70
CA ASP A 538 29.42 -18.63 0.65
C ASP A 538 29.13 -19.26 2.01
N SER A 539 28.12 -20.14 2.09
CA SER A 539 27.65 -20.70 3.34
C SER A 539 28.69 -21.54 4.08
N GLU A 540 29.57 -22.26 3.36
CA GLU A 540 30.64 -23.04 4.00
C GLU A 540 31.76 -22.15 4.52
N PHE A 541 32.06 -21.06 3.80
CA PHE A 541 33.04 -20.07 4.20
C PHE A 541 32.59 -19.29 5.45
N LEU A 542 31.36 -18.77 5.45
CA LEU A 542 30.79 -18.01 6.58
C LEU A 542 30.75 -18.84 7.87
N LYS A 543 30.43 -20.13 7.76
CA LYS A 543 30.33 -21.05 8.91
C LYS A 543 31.65 -21.20 9.68
N GLN A 544 32.80 -20.97 9.03
CA GLN A 544 34.11 -20.99 9.72
C GLN A 544 34.23 -19.90 10.79
N PHE A 545 33.47 -18.82 10.65
CA PHE A 545 33.46 -17.67 11.57
C PHE A 545 32.21 -17.64 12.46
N GLY A 546 31.48 -18.76 12.55
CA GLY A 546 30.21 -18.81 13.28
C GLY A 546 29.12 -17.96 12.63
N LEU A 547 29.20 -17.69 11.33
CA LEU A 547 28.24 -16.86 10.61
C LEU A 547 27.41 -17.72 9.65
N SER A 548 26.18 -17.29 9.44
CA SER A 548 25.32 -17.77 8.36
C SER A 548 24.95 -16.59 7.49
N GLN A 549 24.44 -16.85 6.29
CA GLN A 549 23.71 -15.80 5.57
C GLN A 549 22.57 -15.30 6.47
N THR A 550 22.41 -13.99 6.56
CA THR A 550 21.36 -13.36 7.37
C THR A 550 20.86 -12.11 6.66
N SER A 551 19.61 -11.77 6.89
CA SER A 551 18.99 -10.52 6.45
C SER A 551 18.07 -10.06 7.57
N ILE A 552 18.41 -8.94 8.19
CA ILE A 552 17.67 -8.33 9.28
C ILE A 552 17.13 -7.01 8.74
N ALA A 553 15.81 -6.93 8.62
CA ALA A 553 15.15 -5.71 8.21
C ALA A 553 15.29 -4.64 9.29
N ALA A 554 15.47 -3.39 8.89
CA ALA A 554 15.44 -2.26 9.78
C ALA A 554 14.07 -2.15 10.47
N GLU A 555 14.06 -2.17 11.81
CA GLU A 555 12.85 -1.98 12.60
C GLU A 555 12.75 -0.51 13.02
N ALA A 556 11.79 0.22 12.45
CA ALA A 556 11.50 1.59 12.88
C ALA A 556 10.90 1.60 14.30
N VAL A 557 11.42 2.45 15.18
CA VAL A 557 10.80 2.75 16.47
C VAL A 557 9.76 3.84 16.25
N GLU A 558 8.47 3.46 16.38
CA GLU A 558 7.34 4.39 16.31
C GLU A 558 7.53 5.53 17.32
N GLY A 559 7.71 6.73 16.81
CA GLY A 559 7.83 7.98 17.55
C GLY A 559 6.63 8.87 17.42
N VAL A 560 6.60 9.84 18.32
CA VAL A 560 5.44 10.65 18.66
C VAL A 560 5.40 11.93 17.80
N GLY A 561 5.48 11.82 16.47
CA GLY A 561 5.45 12.98 15.57
C GLY A 561 4.19 13.84 15.74
N VAL A 562 4.22 15.13 15.33
CA VAL A 562 3.06 16.04 15.51
C VAL A 562 1.79 15.43 14.93
N PHE A 563 1.89 14.86 13.71
CA PHE A 563 0.73 14.29 13.02
C PHE A 563 0.33 12.91 13.55
N ALA A 564 1.28 12.14 14.09
CA ALA A 564 0.95 10.90 14.80
C ALA A 564 0.14 11.20 16.07
N GLN A 565 0.56 12.17 16.89
CA GLN A 565 -0.19 12.62 18.08
C GLN A 565 -1.58 13.13 17.71
N LEU A 566 -1.66 13.91 16.64
CA LEU A 566 -2.91 14.49 16.19
C LEU A 566 -3.86 13.42 15.67
N LYS A 567 -3.35 12.43 14.90
CA LYS A 567 -4.10 11.26 14.47
C LYS A 567 -4.68 10.49 15.66
N THR A 568 -3.89 10.21 16.70
CA THR A 568 -4.37 9.54 17.92
C THR A 568 -5.43 10.37 18.64
N THR A 569 -5.24 11.68 18.74
CA THR A 569 -6.20 12.60 19.37
C THR A 569 -7.52 12.61 18.62
N LEU A 570 -7.48 12.69 17.29
CA LEU A 570 -8.66 12.65 16.43
C LEU A 570 -9.38 11.30 16.53
N GLN A 571 -8.66 10.18 16.57
CA GLN A 571 -9.23 8.85 16.80
C GLN A 571 -9.94 8.75 18.17
N GLY A 572 -9.43 9.42 19.21
CA GLY A 572 -10.10 9.51 20.50
C GLY A 572 -11.43 10.27 20.47
N ILE A 573 -11.64 11.12 19.47
CA ILE A 573 -12.88 11.90 19.29
C ILE A 573 -13.86 11.15 18.36
N THR A 574 -13.39 10.69 17.21
CA THR A 574 -14.20 10.08 16.12
C THR A 574 -14.37 8.58 16.22
N GLY A 575 -13.53 7.90 17.01
CA GLY A 575 -13.53 6.44 17.12
C GLY A 575 -14.86 5.88 17.62
N THR A 576 -15.01 4.57 17.52
CA THR A 576 -16.22 3.85 17.98
C THR A 576 -16.54 4.13 19.45
N ASN A 577 -15.52 4.31 20.29
CA ASN A 577 -15.66 4.67 21.71
C ASN A 577 -15.36 6.15 22.00
N GLY A 578 -15.27 6.96 20.95
CA GLY A 578 -14.89 8.36 21.04
C GLY A 578 -15.96 9.25 21.67
N SER A 579 -15.57 10.43 22.14
CA SER A 579 -16.46 11.38 22.80
C SER A 579 -17.64 11.78 21.91
N LEU A 580 -17.40 11.99 20.62
CA LEU A 580 -18.43 12.44 19.67
C LEU A 580 -19.41 11.32 19.32
N THR A 581 -18.95 10.07 19.31
CA THR A 581 -19.79 8.88 19.11
C THR A 581 -20.71 8.67 20.31
N LYS A 582 -20.17 8.79 21.53
CA LYS A 582 -20.98 8.70 22.76
C LYS A 582 -22.06 9.78 22.85
N TYR A 583 -21.75 11.01 22.44
CA TYR A 583 -22.72 12.08 22.40
C TYR A 583 -23.85 11.81 21.39
N ASP A 584 -23.50 11.30 20.20
CA ASP A 584 -24.48 10.89 19.18
C ASP A 584 -25.39 9.75 19.64
N GLU A 585 -24.83 8.75 20.31
CA GLU A 585 -25.59 7.67 20.95
C GLU A 585 -26.54 8.20 22.03
N SER A 586 -26.09 9.16 22.85
CA SER A 586 -26.94 9.82 23.85
C SER A 586 -28.13 10.52 23.21
N LEU A 587 -27.90 11.34 22.16
CA LEU A 587 -28.97 12.01 21.43
C LEU A 587 -29.95 11.02 20.79
N THR A 588 -29.44 9.92 20.24
CA THR A 588 -30.25 8.86 19.63
C THR A 588 -31.16 8.20 20.67
N ASN A 589 -30.61 7.85 21.82
CA ASN A 589 -31.35 7.24 22.92
C ASN A 589 -32.39 8.20 23.51
N ASP A 590 -32.04 9.47 23.69
CA ASP A 590 -32.95 10.50 24.16
C ASP A 590 -34.12 10.71 23.19
N THR A 591 -33.84 10.81 21.89
CA THR A 591 -34.89 10.94 20.86
C THR A 591 -35.83 9.74 20.85
N LYS A 592 -35.29 8.52 21.00
CA LYS A 592 -36.10 7.30 21.11
C LYS A 592 -37.00 7.33 22.34
N SER A 593 -36.45 7.69 23.51
CA SER A 593 -37.20 7.80 24.77
C SER A 593 -38.30 8.88 24.71
N LEU A 594 -37.98 10.04 24.14
CA LEU A 594 -38.94 11.14 23.94
C LEU A 594 -40.07 10.73 22.99
N THR A 595 -39.75 9.99 21.93
CA THR A 595 -40.74 9.49 20.96
C THR A 595 -41.69 8.50 21.62
N GLN A 596 -41.17 7.53 22.38
CA GLN A 596 -42.00 6.58 23.13
C GLN A 596 -42.89 7.28 24.16
N THR A 597 -42.36 8.29 24.85
CA THR A 597 -43.12 9.07 25.84
C THR A 597 -44.22 9.90 25.16
N LYS A 598 -43.92 10.49 24.00
CA LYS A 598 -44.88 11.23 23.17
C LYS A 598 -46.02 10.31 22.71
N GLU A 599 -45.70 9.15 22.15
CA GLU A 599 -46.69 8.16 21.69
C GLU A 599 -47.58 7.69 22.85
N SER A 600 -46.98 7.32 23.98
CA SER A 600 -47.72 6.88 25.16
C SER A 600 -48.66 7.98 25.70
N THR A 601 -48.20 9.23 25.71
CA THR A 601 -49.01 10.39 26.12
C THR A 601 -50.14 10.65 25.14
N GLN A 602 -49.88 10.51 23.84
CA GLN A 602 -50.88 10.67 22.79
C GLN A 602 -51.97 9.59 22.92
N THR A 603 -51.60 8.32 23.11
CA THR A 603 -52.56 7.23 23.34
C THR A 603 -53.44 7.48 24.57
N LEU A 604 -52.88 8.00 25.67
CA LEU A 604 -53.65 8.37 26.87
C LEU A 604 -54.68 9.47 26.60
N ILE A 605 -54.29 10.50 25.84
CA ILE A 605 -55.19 11.57 25.43
C ILE A 605 -56.30 11.00 24.55
N ASP A 606 -55.94 10.23 23.51
CA ASP A 606 -56.92 9.64 22.57
C ASP A 606 -57.92 8.74 23.29
N THR A 607 -57.45 7.85 24.16
CA THR A 607 -58.30 6.96 24.97
C THR A 607 -59.31 7.76 25.79
N ARG A 608 -58.88 8.86 26.41
CA ARG A 608 -59.77 9.73 27.19
C ARG A 608 -60.86 10.35 26.31
N TYR A 609 -60.50 10.90 25.16
CA TYR A 609 -61.49 11.53 24.27
C TYR A 609 -62.39 10.51 23.57
N GLU A 610 -61.92 9.29 23.31
CA GLU A 610 -62.77 8.17 22.85
C GLU A 610 -63.82 7.80 23.90
N THR A 611 -63.44 7.74 25.19
CA THR A 611 -64.44 7.50 26.25
C THR A 611 -65.47 8.62 26.34
N MET A 612 -65.07 9.89 26.16
CA MET A 612 -65.99 11.03 26.13
C MET A 612 -66.92 10.98 24.91
N ALA A 613 -66.42 10.60 23.74
CA ALA A 613 -67.25 10.41 22.54
C ALA A 613 -68.29 9.29 22.74
N ASN A 614 -67.89 8.17 23.36
CA ASN A 614 -68.82 7.09 23.69
C ASN A 614 -69.89 7.51 24.72
N GLN A 615 -69.54 8.37 25.67
CA GLN A 615 -70.51 8.95 26.60
C GLN A 615 -71.47 9.90 25.87
N TRP A 616 -70.96 10.72 24.96
CA TRP A 616 -71.76 11.62 24.12
C TRP A 616 -72.82 10.86 23.32
N LEU A 617 -72.44 9.77 22.65
CA LEU A 617 -73.37 8.89 21.91
C LEU A 617 -74.43 8.27 22.82
N GLN A 618 -74.07 7.89 24.05
CA GLN A 618 -75.04 7.38 25.02
C GLN A 618 -76.05 8.46 25.44
N TYR A 619 -75.59 9.69 25.70
CA TYR A 619 -76.49 10.81 26.00
C TYR A 619 -77.41 11.14 24.82
N GLU A 620 -76.91 11.09 23.59
CA GLU A 620 -77.73 11.26 22.40
C GLU A 620 -78.83 10.19 22.31
N SER A 621 -78.50 8.92 22.61
CA SER A 621 -79.49 7.84 22.70
C SER A 621 -80.55 8.09 23.77
N ILE A 622 -80.15 8.55 24.96
CA ILE A 622 -81.07 8.88 26.06
C ILE A 622 -81.98 10.05 25.68
N LEU A 623 -81.42 11.12 25.11
CA LEU A 623 -82.17 12.29 24.64
C LEU A 623 -83.18 11.91 23.57
N ASN A 624 -82.80 11.03 22.63
CA ASN A 624 -83.73 10.50 21.62
C ASN A 624 -84.89 9.72 22.27
N LYS A 625 -84.61 8.85 23.25
CA LYS A 625 -85.66 8.14 24.00
C LYS A 625 -86.57 9.11 24.76
N LEU A 626 -86.00 10.12 25.41
CA LEU A 626 -86.75 11.11 26.17
C LEU A 626 -87.62 11.98 25.24
N ASN A 627 -87.09 12.38 24.09
CA ASN A 627 -87.86 13.08 23.04
C ASN A 627 -89.01 12.22 22.52
N GLN A 628 -88.80 10.92 22.30
CA GLN A 628 -89.86 9.98 21.91
C GLN A 628 -90.93 9.85 22.99
N GLN A 629 -90.54 9.70 24.26
CA GLN A 629 -91.47 9.65 25.40
C GLN A 629 -92.25 10.96 25.53
N LEU A 630 -91.58 12.11 25.42
CA LEU A 630 -92.22 13.41 25.47
C LEU A 630 -93.22 13.56 24.32
N THR A 631 -92.84 13.21 23.09
CA THR A 631 -93.74 13.21 21.93
C THR A 631 -94.93 12.29 22.16
N THR A 632 -94.71 11.13 22.78
CA THR A 632 -95.78 10.18 23.14
C THR A 632 -96.72 10.79 24.16
N VAL A 633 -96.21 11.42 25.23
CA VAL A 633 -97.00 12.12 26.25
C VAL A 633 -97.76 13.30 25.64
N THR A 634 -97.11 14.11 24.79
CA THR A 634 -97.76 15.20 24.06
C THR A 634 -98.89 14.68 23.18
N ASN A 635 -98.68 13.58 22.45
CA ASN A 635 -99.71 12.94 21.64
C ASN A 635 -100.86 12.40 22.50
N MET A 636 -100.57 11.81 23.66
CA MET A 636 -101.60 11.38 24.63
C MET A 636 -102.39 12.56 25.20
N ILE A 637 -101.73 13.66 25.57
CA ILE A 637 -102.38 14.89 26.04
C ILE A 637 -103.28 15.48 24.95
N ASN A 638 -102.78 15.56 23.71
CA ASN A 638 -103.55 16.05 22.58
C ASN A 638 -104.74 15.14 22.26
N ALA A 639 -104.57 13.82 22.33
CA ALA A 639 -105.65 12.85 22.16
C ALA A 639 -106.71 12.96 23.28
N ALA A 640 -106.29 13.14 24.54
CA ALA A 640 -107.18 13.34 25.69
C ALA A 640 -107.94 14.68 25.63
N ASN A 641 -107.30 15.75 25.17
CA ASN A 641 -107.97 17.04 24.95
C ASN A 641 -108.96 16.99 23.79
N ASN A 642 -108.66 16.23 22.73
CA ASN A 642 -109.58 16.04 21.59
C ASN A 642 -110.77 15.11 21.88
N SER A 643 -110.76 14.38 23.00
CA SER A 643 -111.88 13.51 23.43
C SER A 643 -112.80 14.17 24.47
N ASN A 644 -112.50 15.40 24.89
CA ASN A 644 -113.31 16.24 25.78
C ASN A 644 -114.01 17.42 25.05
N ASN A 645 -113.96 17.44 23.72
CA ASN A 645 -114.81 18.23 22.81
C ASN A 645 -115.61 17.26 21.94
#